data_AF-A0A2G5XHH8-F1
#
_entry.id   AF-A0A2G5XHH8-F1
#
_cell.length_a   1.000
_cell.length_b   1.000
_cell.length_c   1.000
_cell.angle_alpha   90.00
_cell.angle_beta   90.00
_cell.angle_gamma   90.00
#
_symmetry.space_group_name_H-M   'P 1'
#
loop_
_entity.id
_entity.type
_entity.pdbx_description
1 polymer ?
#
loop_
_entity_poly.entity_id
_entity_poly.type
_entity_poly.pdbx_seq_one_letter_code
_entity_poly.pdbx_strand_id
1 'polypeptide(L)' 'MMKTAQRKFLLFRIEVKRIVMYKKAGFLGFTHPSVVKSSHSLDTLLNKVQGICS' A
#
# COMPACT_ATOMS: atom_id res chain seq x y z
N MET A 1 13.92 1.78 16.55
CA MET A 1 14.51 2.16 15.24
C MET A 1 14.35 0.99 14.28
N MET A 2 13.58 1.12 13.19
CA MET A 2 13.47 0.06 12.18
C MET A 2 14.83 -0.11 11.48
N LYS A 3 15.32 -1.34 11.34
CA LYS A 3 16.57 -1.61 10.64
C LYS A 3 16.42 -1.18 9.17
N THR A 4 17.45 -0.59 8.56
CA THR A 4 17.42 -0.05 7.18
C THR A 4 16.88 -1.05 6.15
N ALA A 5 17.17 -2.34 6.31
CA ALA A 5 16.65 -3.41 5.46
C ALA A 5 15.12 -3.60 5.59
N GLN A 6 14.57 -3.53 6.80
CA GLN A 6 13.12 -3.63 7.05
C GLN A 6 12.37 -2.46 6.42
N ARG A 7 12.95 -1.26 6.49
CA ARG A 7 12.38 -0.07 5.84
C ARG A 7 12.38 -0.21 4.32
N LYS A 8 13.48 -0.67 3.72
CA LYS A 8 13.57 -0.94 2.27
C LYS A 8 12.54 -1.98 1.82
N PHE A 9 12.39 -3.08 2.57
CA PHE A 9 11.39 -4.10 2.28
C PHE A 9 9.96 -3.54 2.35
N LEU A 10 9.66 -2.70 3.35
CA LEU A 10 8.34 -2.09 3.51
C LEU A 10 8.02 -1.14 2.34
N LEU A 11 8.97 -0.31 1.92
CA LEU A 11 8.84 0.56 0.76
C LEU A 11 8.62 -0.23 -0.54
N PHE A 12 9.38 -1.32 -0.75
CA PHE A 12 9.16 -2.22 -1.89
C PHE A 12 7.74 -2.81 -1.88
N ARG A 13 7.26 -3.23 -0.71
CA ARG A 13 5.90 -3.80 -0.56
C ARG A 13 4.80 -2.79 -0.85
N ILE A 14 5.02 -1.52 -0.49
CA ILE A 14 4.13 -0.40 -0.82
C ILE A 14 4.07 -0.22 -2.34
N GLU A 15 5.22 -0.20 -3.01
CA GLU A 15 5.28 0.01 -4.46
C GLU A 15 4.56 -1.12 -5.23
N VAL A 16 4.82 -2.37 -4.87
CA VAL A 16 4.14 -3.52 -5.46
C VAL A 16 2.62 -3.43 -5.26
N LYS A 17 2.14 -3.09 -4.06
CA LYS A 17 0.70 -2.95 -3.80
C LYS A 17 0.07 -1.78 -4.54
N ARG A 18 0.79 -0.67 -4.70
CA ARG A 18 0.36 0.48 -5.51
C ARG A 18 0.14 0.08 -6.96
N ILE A 19 1.10 -0.62 -7.57
CA ILE A 19 0.99 -1.12 -8.95
C ILE A 19 -0.22 -2.05 -9.10
N VAL A 20 -0.40 -3.00 -8.18
CA VAL A 20 -1.54 -3.93 -8.22
C VAL A 20 -2.87 -3.19 -8.06
N MET A 21 -2.95 -2.20 -7.18
CA MET A 21 -4.17 -1.39 -7.00
C MET A 21 -4.54 -0.65 -8.28
N TYR A 22 -3.58 0.03 -8.92
CA TYR A 22 -3.85 0.77 -10.16
C TYR A 22 -4.21 -0.15 -11.33
N LYS A 23 -3.55 -1.31 -11.47
CA LYS A 23 -3.95 -2.31 -12.47
C LYS A 23 -5.40 -2.76 -12.26
N LYS A 24 -5.78 -2.97 -10.99
CA LYS A 24 -7.14 -3.37 -10.62
C LYS A 24 -8.16 -2.25 -10.85
N ALA A 25 -7.78 -1.00 -10.58
CA ALA A 25 -8.59 0.17 -10.87
C ALA A 25 -8.81 0.37 -12.38
N GLY A 26 -7.79 0.09 -13.20
CA GLY A 26 -7.93 0.13 -14.65
C GLY A 26 -8.92 -0.91 -15.19
N PHE A 27 -9.06 -2.06 -14.52
CA PHE A 27 -9.99 -3.12 -14.93
C PHE A 27 -11.40 -2.96 -14.35
N LEU A 28 -11.52 -2.53 -13.08
CA LEU A 28 -12.79 -2.53 -12.33
C LEU A 28 -13.34 -1.13 -12.02
N GLY A 29 -12.54 -0.07 -12.19
CA GLY A 29 -12.83 1.27 -11.71
C GLY A 29 -12.36 1.52 -10.27
N PHE A 30 -12.13 2.79 -9.92
CA PHE A 30 -11.61 3.20 -8.61
C PHE A 30 -12.58 2.95 -7.45
N THR A 31 -13.88 3.06 -7.70
CA THR A 31 -14.93 2.86 -6.68
C THR A 31 -15.24 1.39 -6.42
N HIS A 32 -14.70 0.47 -7.22
CA HIS A 32 -14.95 -0.95 -7.04
C HIS A 32 -14.49 -1.41 -5.64
N PRO A 33 -15.30 -2.15 -4.87
CA PRO A 33 -14.99 -2.49 -3.48
C PRO A 33 -13.63 -3.16 -3.29
N SER A 34 -13.22 -3.93 -4.30
CA SER A 34 -11.96 -4.65 -4.30
C SER A 34 -10.73 -3.75 -4.50
N VAL A 35 -10.92 -2.56 -5.11
CA VAL A 35 -9.90 -1.52 -5.32
C VAL A 35 -9.84 -0.64 -4.07
N VAL A 36 -10.99 -0.26 -3.52
CA VAL A 36 -11.12 0.44 -2.23
C VAL A 36 -10.43 -0.34 -1.11
N LYS A 37 -10.67 -1.65 -0.99
CA LYS A 37 -9.97 -2.51 -0.02
C LYS A 37 -8.45 -2.55 -0.22
N SER A 38 -8.00 -2.54 -1.47
CA SER A 38 -6.56 -2.45 -1.79
C SER A 38 -5.98 -1.10 -1.39
N SER A 39 -6.72 0.00 -1.57
CA SER A 39 -6.34 1.35 -1.13
C SER A 39 -6.16 1.39 0.40
N HIS A 40 -7.16 0.95 1.18
CA HIS A 40 -7.05 0.90 2.64
C HIS A 40 -5.86 0.06 3.12
N SER A 41 -5.57 -1.04 2.43
CA SER A 41 -4.39 -1.87 2.74
C SER A 41 -3.07 -1.17 2.43
N LEU A 42 -3.03 -0.33 1.40
CA LEU A 42 -1.88 0.47 1.03
C LEU A 42 -1.67 1.63 2.04
N ASP A 43 -2.74 2.32 2.40
CA ASP A 43 -2.74 3.37 3.44
C ASP A 43 -2.21 2.86 4.77
N THR A 44 -2.63 1.66 5.19
CA THR A 44 -2.11 1.03 6.40
C THR A 44 -0.57 0.85 6.36
N LEU A 45 -0.01 0.53 5.20
CA LEU A 45 1.44 0.38 5.05
C LEU A 45 2.15 1.73 5.04
N LEU A 46 1.55 2.74 4.40
CA LEU A 46 2.06 4.11 4.41
C LEU A 46 2.09 4.68 5.84
N ASN A 47 1.02 4.47 6.61
CA ASN A 47 0.95 4.91 8.00
C ASN A 47 2.02 4.25 8.88
N LYS A 48 2.33 2.97 8.65
CA LYS A 48 3.44 2.27 9.34
C LYS A 48 4.81 2.85 9.01
N VAL A 49 5.03 3.29 7.76
CA VAL A 49 6.29 3.95 7.38
C VAL A 49 6.39 5.35 7.99
N GLN A 50 5.28 6.07 8.05
CA GLN A 50 5.21 7.44 8.56
C GLN A 50 5.12 7.52 10.09
N GLY A 51 4.90 6.39 10.78
CA GLY A 51 4.73 6.35 12.23
C GLY A 51 3.42 6.96 12.72
N ILE A 52 2.41 7.11 11.84
CA ILE A 52 1.12 7.73 12.15
C ILE A 52 0.18 6.75 12.85
N CYS A 53 0.34 5.45 12.61
CA CYS A 53 -0.39 4.40 13.33
C CYS A 53 0.61 3.34 13.82
N SER A 54 0.79 3.28 15.14
CA SER A 54 1.50 2.23 15.86
C SER A 54 0.57 1.07 16.17
#